data_AF-A0A7Y3UZD9-F1
#
_entry.id   AF-A0A7Y3UZD9-F1
#
_cell.length_a   1.000
_cell.length_b   1.000
_cell.length_c   1.000
_cell.angle_alpha   90.00
_cell.angle_beta   90.00
_cell.angle_gamma   90.00
#
_symmetry.space_group_name_H-M   'P 1'
#
loop_
_entity.id
_entity.type
_entity.pdbx_description
1 polymer ?
#
loop_
_entity_poly.entity_id
_entity_poly.type
_entity_poly.pdbx_seq_one_letter_code
_entity_poly.pdbx_strand_id
1 'polypeptide(L)'
;MLTWRAWIEMMKELEPHRRMTCMLLIGSIFLCFIPFYLTSWRDSTQLVNAPWVRVPATLVSKPQIWSHDRSYYGFGIAYNEPAGKRIETWVYAEKARFDAADLSKATPLFVEIEDSLSGPTVRRLSTSEEILYDPSIKKYVIETYNREAVEGIVFFSLLGLASFVAAGVMHWQNRQRKKQSEISQ
;
A
#
# COMPACT_ATOMS: atom_id res chain seq x y z
N MET A 1 0.91 18.68 24.83
CA MET A 1 -0.03 18.19 23.80
C MET A 1 -0.77 19.39 23.24
N LEU A 2 -0.54 19.77 21.98
CA LEU A 2 -1.43 20.74 21.31
C LEU A 2 -2.80 20.07 21.14
N THR A 3 -3.80 20.60 21.82
CA THR A 3 -5.18 20.15 21.65
C THR A 3 -5.80 20.84 20.43
N TRP A 4 -6.85 20.24 19.85
CA TRP A 4 -7.60 20.85 18.75
C TRP A 4 -8.07 22.27 19.05
N ARG A 5 -8.45 22.54 20.31
CA ARG A 5 -8.81 23.89 20.78
C ARG A 5 -7.64 24.86 20.75
N ALA A 6 -6.47 24.45 21.26
CA ALA A 6 -5.27 25.29 21.26
C ALA A 6 -4.84 25.67 19.83
N TRP A 7 -4.99 24.74 18.88
CA TRP A 7 -4.70 25.03 17.47
C TRP A 7 -5.67 26.06 16.88
N ILE A 8 -6.96 25.96 17.16
CA ILE A 8 -7.96 26.95 16.72
C ILE A 8 -7.68 28.32 17.33
N GLU A 9 -7.31 28.40 18.60
CA GLU A 9 -6.97 29.66 19.27
C GLU A 9 -5.73 30.30 18.66
N MET A 10 -4.64 29.55 18.44
CA MET A 10 -3.46 30.04 17.71
C MET A 10 -3.83 30.56 16.31
N MET A 11 -4.66 29.82 15.57
CA MET A 11 -5.12 30.24 14.25
C MET A 11 -5.97 31.51 14.31
N LYS A 12 -6.66 31.79 15.42
CA LYS A 12 -7.43 33.01 15.65
C LYS A 12 -6.59 34.20 16.09
N GLU A 13 -5.35 34.00 16.53
CA GLU A 13 -4.44 35.08 16.91
C GLU A 13 -3.57 35.57 15.74
N LEU A 14 -3.33 34.71 14.74
CA LEU A 14 -2.53 35.06 13.57
C LEU A 14 -3.13 36.20 12.75
N GLU A 15 -2.30 36.98 12.06
CA GLU A 15 -2.78 37.95 11.08
C GLU A 15 -3.54 37.25 9.94
N PRO A 16 -4.57 37.87 9.35
CA PRO A 16 -5.44 37.19 8.40
C PRO A 16 -4.73 36.67 7.15
N HIS A 17 -3.68 37.36 6.69
CA HIS A 17 -2.82 36.89 5.60
C HIS A 17 -2.00 35.66 6.00
N ARG A 18 -1.43 35.64 7.21
CA ARG A 18 -0.64 34.52 7.72
C ARG A 18 -1.50 33.26 7.89
N ARG A 19 -2.76 33.39 8.33
CA ARG A 19 -3.71 32.26 8.41
C ARG A 19 -3.94 31.60 7.05
N MET A 20 -4.16 32.41 6.01
CA MET A 20 -4.32 31.93 4.65
C MET A 20 -3.06 31.20 4.18
N THR A 21 -1.88 31.80 4.36
CA THR A 21 -0.60 31.15 3.98
C THR A 21 -0.37 29.84 4.73
N CYS A 22 -0.67 29.77 6.03
CA CYS A 22 -0.58 28.53 6.81
C CYS A 22 -1.50 27.44 6.24
N MET A 23 -2.74 27.76 5.87
CA MET A 23 -3.67 26.78 5.29
C MET A 23 -3.22 26.31 3.90
N LEU A 24 -2.68 27.21 3.08
CA LEU A 24 -2.10 26.84 1.78
C LEU A 24 -0.92 25.88 1.96
N LEU A 25 0.00 26.18 2.89
CA LEU A 25 1.16 25.34 3.18
C LEU A 25 0.74 23.95 3.70
N ILE A 26 -0.22 23.89 4.63
CA ILE A 26 -0.75 22.62 5.13
C ILE A 26 -1.38 21.80 3.99
N GLY A 27 -2.19 22.45 3.14
CA GLY A 27 -2.77 21.79 1.96
C GLY A 27 -1.71 21.24 1.01
N SER A 28 -0.67 22.01 0.72
CA SER A 28 0.47 21.58 -0.09
C SER A 28 1.22 20.40 0.54
N ILE A 29 1.46 20.43 1.85
CA ILE A 29 2.10 19.32 2.58
C ILE A 29 1.27 18.04 2.45
N PHE A 30 -0.06 18.11 2.61
CA PHE A 30 -0.92 16.93 2.43
C PHE A 30 -0.85 16.36 1.00
N LEU A 31 -0.80 17.22 -0.02
CA LEU A 31 -0.63 16.76 -1.40
C LEU A 31 0.73 16.07 -1.63
N CYS A 32 1.80 16.51 -0.94
CA CYS A 32 3.12 15.88 -1.03
C CYS A 32 3.15 14.43 -0.51
N PHE A 33 2.15 13.98 0.27
CA PHE A 33 2.04 12.58 0.68
C PHE A 33 1.43 11.68 -0.39
N ILE A 34 0.71 12.22 -1.38
CA ILE A 34 0.08 11.42 -2.44
C ILE A 34 1.12 10.63 -3.27
N PRO A 35 2.24 11.23 -3.73
CA PRO A 35 3.29 10.50 -4.43
C PRO A 35 3.85 9.29 -3.64
N PHE A 36 3.93 9.37 -2.31
CA PHE A 36 4.42 8.27 -1.47
C PHE A 36 3.53 7.02 -1.55
N TYR A 37 2.22 7.21 -1.62
CA TYR A 37 1.28 6.12 -1.83
C TYR A 37 1.31 5.58 -3.26
N LEU A 38 1.52 6.46 -4.25
CA LEU A 38 1.71 6.04 -5.65
C LEU A 38 2.99 5.23 -5.85
N THR A 39 4.08 5.54 -5.14
CA THR A 39 5.31 4.71 -5.21
C THR A 39 5.14 3.32 -4.60
N SER A 40 4.13 3.14 -3.75
CA SER A 40 3.82 1.84 -3.14
C SER A 40 2.84 1.01 -3.98
N TRP A 41 2.36 1.56 -5.11
CA TRP A 41 1.43 0.89 -6.00
C TRP A 41 2.05 -0.38 -6.57
N ARG A 42 1.31 -1.49 -6.48
CA ARG A 42 1.74 -2.79 -7.01
C ARG A 42 0.96 -3.12 -8.26
N ASP A 43 1.69 -3.32 -9.36
CA ASP A 43 1.09 -3.79 -10.59
C ASP A 43 0.78 -5.28 -10.52
N SER A 44 -0.42 -5.65 -10.95
CA SER A 44 -0.70 -7.03 -11.29
C SER A 44 0.09 -7.37 -12.56
N THR A 45 1.17 -8.13 -12.42
CA THR A 45 1.90 -8.66 -13.58
C THR A 45 0.92 -9.41 -14.47
N GLN A 46 0.71 -8.92 -15.69
CA GLN A 46 -0.14 -9.58 -16.68
C GLN A 46 0.38 -10.99 -16.95
N LEU A 47 -0.55 -11.89 -17.25
CA LEU A 47 -0.25 -13.27 -17.63
C LEU A 47 0.53 -13.24 -18.95
N VAL A 48 1.79 -13.65 -18.92
CA VAL A 48 2.50 -13.96 -20.16
C VAL A 48 2.12 -15.40 -20.49
N ASN A 49 1.78 -15.70 -21.74
CA ASN A 49 1.50 -17.08 -22.19
C ASN A 49 2.79 -17.90 -22.29
N ALA A 50 3.66 -17.84 -21.28
CA ALA A 50 4.85 -18.64 -21.18
C ALA A 50 4.51 -19.99 -20.53
N PRO A 51 5.12 -21.10 -20.98
CA PRO A 51 4.88 -22.42 -20.40
C PRO A 51 5.29 -22.45 -18.94
N TRP A 52 4.43 -23.03 -18.10
CA TRP A 52 4.71 -23.19 -16.67
C TRP A 52 5.61 -24.40 -16.44
N VAL A 53 6.64 -24.21 -15.64
CA VAL A 53 7.55 -25.30 -15.25
C VAL A 53 7.33 -25.60 -13.77
N ARG A 54 7.12 -26.88 -13.45
CA ARG A 54 7.01 -27.34 -12.06
C ARG A 54 8.39 -27.76 -11.57
N VAL A 55 8.87 -27.13 -10.51
CA VAL A 55 10.17 -27.43 -9.88
C VAL A 55 10.02 -27.66 -8.37
N PRO A 56 10.91 -28.46 -7.74
CA PRO A 56 10.94 -28.59 -6.30
C PRO A 56 11.24 -27.24 -5.62
N ALA A 57 10.58 -27.00 -4.51
CA ALA A 57 10.79 -25.83 -3.65
C ALA A 57 11.10 -26.25 -2.21
N THR A 58 11.65 -25.33 -1.45
CA THR A 58 11.99 -25.52 -0.03
C THR A 58 11.55 -24.31 0.77
N LEU A 59 11.07 -24.54 1.99
CA LEU A 59 10.73 -23.47 2.92
C LEU A 59 12.02 -22.89 3.53
N VAL A 60 12.22 -21.57 3.42
CA VAL A 60 13.42 -20.88 3.94
C VAL A 60 13.15 -20.00 5.14
N SER A 61 11.89 -19.69 5.44
CA SER A 61 11.52 -18.93 6.64
C SER A 61 10.35 -19.56 7.38
N LYS A 62 10.20 -19.21 8.66
CA LYS A 62 8.99 -19.52 9.42
C LYS A 62 7.83 -18.66 8.91
N PRO A 63 6.59 -19.19 8.91
CA PRO A 63 5.42 -18.40 8.58
C PRO A 63 5.25 -17.24 9.57
N GLN A 64 4.86 -16.09 9.04
CA GLN A 64 4.55 -14.89 9.80
C GLN A 64 3.13 -14.45 9.47
N ILE A 65 2.36 -14.09 10.50
CA ILE A 65 1.02 -13.53 10.31
C ILE A 65 1.16 -12.24 9.51
N TRP A 66 0.42 -12.14 8.42
CA TRP A 66 0.43 -10.95 7.59
C TRP A 66 -0.30 -9.80 8.31
N SER A 67 0.29 -8.61 8.30
CA SER A 67 -0.23 -7.45 9.05
C SER A 67 -1.55 -6.92 8.50
N HIS A 68 -1.79 -7.09 7.21
CA HIS A 68 -2.95 -6.54 6.50
C HIS A 68 -4.18 -7.45 6.62
N ASP A 69 -3.98 -8.77 6.61
CA ASP A 69 -5.02 -9.75 6.93
C ASP A 69 -4.42 -10.92 7.72
N ARG A 70 -4.88 -11.08 8.96
CA ARG A 70 -4.41 -12.13 9.89
C ARG A 70 -4.85 -13.55 9.48
N SER A 71 -5.72 -13.66 8.49
CA SER A 71 -6.15 -14.93 7.89
C SER A 71 -5.10 -15.51 6.94
N TYR A 72 -4.04 -14.76 6.64
CA TYR A 72 -2.94 -15.19 5.77
C TYR A 72 -1.61 -15.22 6.53
N TYR A 73 -0.76 -16.16 6.12
CA TYR A 73 0.66 -16.13 6.41
C TYR A 73 1.45 -15.62 5.23
N GLY A 74 2.52 -14.88 5.51
CA GLY A 74 3.63 -14.66 4.60
C GLY A 74 4.81 -15.55 4.99
N PHE A 75 5.51 -16.11 4.00
CA PHE A 75 6.71 -16.92 4.23
C PHE A 75 7.60 -16.95 3.00
N GLY A 76 8.87 -17.29 3.21
CA GLY A 76 9.89 -17.39 2.18
C GLY A 76 10.02 -18.82 1.67
N ILE A 77 10.14 -18.95 0.35
CA ILE A 77 10.47 -20.19 -0.34
C ILE A 77 11.74 -20.01 -1.18
N ALA A 78 12.46 -21.10 -1.42
CA ALA A 78 13.56 -21.16 -2.37
C ALA A 78 13.36 -22.30 -3.38
N TYR A 79 13.68 -22.03 -4.64
CA TYR A 79 13.64 -23.01 -5.73
C TYR A 79 14.75 -22.73 -6.74
N ASN A 80 15.07 -23.72 -7.58
CA ASN A 80 15.99 -23.54 -8.70
C ASN A 80 15.18 -23.29 -9.96
N GLU A 81 15.47 -22.20 -10.67
CA GLU A 81 14.90 -21.97 -12.01
C GLU A 81 15.48 -22.97 -13.02
N PRO A 82 14.88 -23.15 -14.22
CA PRO A 82 15.35 -24.13 -15.20
C PRO A 82 16.79 -23.88 -15.66
N ALA A 83 17.25 -22.62 -15.62
CA ALA A 83 18.63 -22.23 -15.88
C ALA A 83 19.62 -22.55 -14.73
N GLY A 84 19.14 -23.12 -13.63
CA GLY A 84 19.95 -23.58 -12.49
C GLY A 84 20.24 -22.55 -11.41
N LYS A 85 19.77 -21.30 -11.57
CA LYS A 85 19.91 -20.27 -10.54
C LYS A 85 18.93 -20.52 -9.39
N ARG A 86 19.43 -20.43 -8.16
CA ARG A 86 18.59 -20.44 -6.96
C ARG A 86 17.90 -19.09 -6.80
N ILE A 87 16.58 -19.13 -6.68
CA ILE A 87 15.72 -17.98 -6.41
C ILE A 87 15.12 -18.14 -5.03
N GLU A 88 15.16 -17.07 -4.24
CA GLU A 88 14.45 -16.97 -2.97
C GLU A 88 13.38 -15.89 -3.12
N THR A 89 12.15 -16.19 -2.69
CA THR A 89 11.03 -15.27 -2.83
C THR A 89 10.05 -15.40 -1.69
N TRP A 90 9.24 -14.36 -1.50
CA TRP A 90 8.21 -14.31 -0.48
C TRP A 90 6.84 -14.60 -1.11
N VAL A 91 6.09 -15.51 -0.49
CA VAL A 91 4.76 -15.93 -0.92
C VAL A 91 3.78 -15.86 0.26
N TYR A 92 2.50 -16.02 -0.06
CA TYR A 92 1.42 -15.96 0.91
C TYR A 92 0.57 -17.23 0.83
N ALA A 93 -0.04 -17.64 1.93
CA ALA A 93 -1.04 -18.71 1.95
C ALA A 93 -2.12 -18.39 2.97
N GLU A 94 -3.32 -18.92 2.75
CA GLU A 94 -4.36 -18.94 3.77
C GLU A 94 -3.85 -19.71 4.98
N LYS A 95 -4.00 -19.13 6.17
CA LYS A 95 -3.54 -19.70 7.44
C LYS A 95 -4.07 -21.12 7.64
N ALA A 96 -5.36 -21.34 7.39
CA ALA A 96 -5.99 -22.65 7.56
C ALA A 96 -5.37 -23.72 6.66
N ARG A 97 -5.08 -23.39 5.39
CA ARG A 97 -4.44 -24.33 4.44
C ARG A 97 -2.98 -24.58 4.79
N PHE A 98 -2.27 -23.54 5.20
CA PHE A 98 -0.87 -23.67 5.63
C PHE A 98 -0.76 -24.56 6.88
N ASP A 99 -1.62 -24.33 7.87
CA ASP A 99 -1.64 -25.12 9.10
C ASP A 99 -2.08 -26.58 8.83
N ALA A 100 -3.03 -26.80 7.90
CA ALA A 100 -3.48 -28.13 7.49
C ALA A 100 -2.41 -28.94 6.72
N ALA A 101 -1.58 -28.26 5.93
CA ALA A 101 -0.54 -28.90 5.13
C ALA A 101 0.68 -29.39 5.94
N ASP A 102 0.74 -29.11 7.25
CA ASP A 102 1.80 -29.48 8.20
C ASP A 102 3.21 -29.46 7.56
N LEU A 103 3.63 -28.25 7.15
CA LEU A 103 4.88 -28.04 6.44
C LEU A 103 6.09 -28.28 7.34
N SER A 104 6.47 -29.54 7.48
CA SER A 104 7.75 -29.96 8.02
C SER A 104 8.87 -29.80 6.98
N LYS A 105 10.13 -29.88 7.41
CA LYS A 105 11.28 -29.90 6.48
C LYS A 105 11.27 -31.08 5.51
N ALA A 106 10.50 -32.13 5.79
CA ALA A 106 10.39 -33.32 4.96
C ALA A 106 9.22 -33.25 3.97
N THR A 107 8.30 -32.31 4.12
CA THR A 107 7.12 -32.19 3.27
C THR A 107 7.54 -31.69 1.88
N PRO A 108 7.29 -32.45 0.80
CA PRO A 108 7.71 -32.05 -0.54
C PRO A 108 6.87 -30.86 -1.02
N LEU A 109 7.54 -29.76 -1.35
CA LEU A 109 6.94 -28.56 -1.92
C LEU A 109 7.29 -28.47 -3.40
N PHE A 110 6.30 -28.06 -4.19
CA PHE A 110 6.46 -27.83 -5.61
C PHE A 110 5.96 -26.44 -5.96
N VAL A 111 6.73 -25.75 -6.80
CA VAL A 111 6.38 -24.44 -7.31
C VAL A 111 6.21 -24.52 -8.81
N GLU A 112 5.11 -23.97 -9.31
CA GLU A 112 4.89 -23.72 -10.73
C GLU A 112 5.35 -22.29 -11.01
N ILE A 113 6.38 -22.18 -11.84
CA ILE A 113 7.00 -20.91 -12.21
C ILE A 113 6.69 -20.58 -13.66
N GLU A 114 6.44 -19.30 -13.90
CA GLU A 114 6.38 -18.74 -15.25
C GLU A 114 7.63 -17.91 -15.46
N ASP A 115 8.40 -18.28 -16.49
CA ASP A 115 9.58 -17.51 -16.90
C ASP A 115 9.14 -16.41 -17.85
N SER A 116 9.26 -15.17 -17.38
CA SER A 116 8.86 -13.98 -18.12
C SER A 116 10.09 -13.13 -18.43
N LEU A 117 9.98 -12.17 -19.36
CA LEU A 117 11.07 -11.22 -19.63
C LEU A 117 11.49 -10.40 -18.40
N SER A 118 10.60 -10.25 -17.42
CA SER A 118 10.87 -9.61 -16.13
C SER A 118 11.49 -10.54 -15.07
N GLY A 119 11.68 -11.82 -15.40
CA GLY A 119 12.20 -12.85 -14.52
C GLY A 119 11.17 -13.92 -14.11
N PRO A 120 11.60 -14.93 -13.34
CA PRO A 120 10.77 -16.03 -12.91
C PRO A 120 9.74 -15.56 -11.88
N THR A 121 8.47 -15.84 -12.15
CA THR A 121 7.35 -15.50 -11.27
C THR A 121 6.68 -16.77 -10.76
N VAL A 122 6.48 -16.85 -9.45
CA VAL A 122 5.69 -17.93 -8.84
C VAL A 122 4.22 -17.78 -9.20
N ARG A 123 3.66 -18.80 -9.87
CA ARG A 123 2.24 -18.88 -10.21
C ARG A 123 1.46 -19.72 -9.23
N ARG A 124 2.02 -20.84 -8.79
CA ARG A 124 1.39 -21.73 -7.82
C ARG A 124 2.44 -22.34 -6.89
N LEU A 125 2.09 -22.51 -5.63
CA LEU A 125 2.81 -23.34 -4.67
C LEU A 125 1.87 -24.42 -4.18
N SER A 126 2.33 -25.66 -4.20
CA SER A 126 1.55 -26.81 -3.73
C SER A 126 2.42 -27.84 -3.02
N THR A 127 1.79 -28.59 -2.12
CA THR A 127 2.30 -29.89 -1.68
C THR A 127 1.83 -30.98 -2.66
N SER A 128 1.99 -32.25 -2.30
CA SER A 128 1.34 -33.35 -3.02
C SER A 128 -0.18 -33.34 -2.90
N GLU A 129 -0.73 -32.75 -1.84
CA GLU A 129 -2.14 -32.88 -1.47
C GLU A 129 -2.92 -31.56 -1.55
N GLU A 130 -2.26 -30.41 -1.41
CA GLU A 130 -2.93 -29.13 -1.28
C GLU A 130 -2.22 -27.99 -2.04
N ILE A 131 -3.02 -27.03 -2.53
CA ILE A 131 -2.52 -25.79 -3.13
C ILE A 131 -2.49 -24.71 -2.06
N LEU A 132 -1.28 -24.23 -1.76
CA LEU A 132 -1.01 -23.25 -0.72
C LEU A 132 -1.05 -21.81 -1.25
N TYR A 133 -0.58 -21.62 -2.48
CA TYR A 133 -0.55 -20.32 -3.15
C TYR A 133 -0.97 -20.49 -4.60
N ASP A 134 -1.75 -19.54 -5.09
CA ASP A 134 -2.21 -19.51 -6.48
C ASP A 134 -2.39 -18.06 -6.96
N PRO A 135 -2.78 -17.83 -8.23
CA PRO A 135 -2.98 -16.49 -8.75
C PRO A 135 -4.09 -15.70 -8.03
N SER A 136 -5.06 -16.37 -7.39
CA SER A 136 -6.13 -15.71 -6.65
C SER A 136 -5.60 -15.08 -5.36
N ILE A 137 -4.73 -15.80 -4.64
CA ILE A 137 -4.04 -15.27 -3.45
C ILE A 137 -3.11 -14.12 -3.85
N LYS A 138 -2.36 -14.25 -4.96
CA LYS A 138 -1.53 -13.15 -5.50
C LYS A 138 -2.37 -11.90 -5.75
N LYS A 139 -3.50 -12.06 -6.43
CA LYS A 139 -4.41 -10.96 -6.78
C LYS A 139 -4.97 -10.31 -5.51
N TYR A 140 -5.44 -11.10 -4.55
CA TYR A 140 -5.96 -10.62 -3.28
C TYR A 140 -4.92 -9.80 -2.50
N VAL A 141 -3.68 -10.29 -2.42
CA VAL A 141 -2.58 -9.58 -1.75
C VAL A 141 -2.30 -8.23 -2.44
N ILE A 142 -2.23 -8.20 -3.77
CA ILE A 142 -2.02 -6.96 -4.54
C ILE A 142 -3.18 -5.98 -4.34
N GLU A 143 -4.43 -6.46 -4.42
CA GLU A 143 -5.62 -5.63 -4.22
C GLU A 143 -5.68 -5.04 -2.82
N THR A 144 -5.29 -5.80 -1.80
CA THR A 144 -5.24 -5.33 -0.41
C THR A 144 -4.20 -4.22 -0.24
N TYR A 145 -2.98 -4.41 -0.77
CA TYR A 145 -1.94 -3.37 -0.76
C TYR A 145 -2.39 -2.10 -1.50
N ASN A 146 -2.95 -2.27 -2.70
CA ASN A 146 -3.40 -1.14 -3.52
C ASN A 146 -4.59 -0.43 -2.87
N ARG A 147 -5.49 -1.16 -2.20
CA ARG A 147 -6.61 -0.57 -1.47
C ARG A 147 -6.13 0.37 -0.36
N GLU A 148 -5.14 -0.04 0.44
CA GLU A 148 -4.58 0.84 1.46
C GLU A 148 -3.90 2.07 0.85
N ALA A 149 -3.22 1.90 -0.30
CA ALA A 149 -2.66 3.02 -1.03
C ALA A 149 -3.76 3.99 -1.49
N VAL A 150 -4.87 3.49 -2.04
CA VAL A 150 -6.03 4.30 -2.42
C VAL A 150 -6.63 5.01 -1.21
N GLU A 151 -6.84 4.31 -0.10
CA GLU A 151 -7.39 4.88 1.14
C GLU A 151 -6.51 6.05 1.64
N GLY A 152 -5.18 5.87 1.63
CA GLY A 152 -4.22 6.93 1.93
C GLY A 152 -4.33 8.13 0.97
N ILE A 153 -4.35 7.87 -0.34
CA ILE A 153 -4.50 8.92 -1.36
C ILE A 153 -5.78 9.70 -1.15
N VAL A 154 -6.92 9.02 -0.95
CA VAL A 154 -8.22 9.67 -0.74
C VAL A 154 -8.19 10.51 0.54
N PHE A 155 -7.67 9.96 1.63
CA PHE A 155 -7.57 10.66 2.91
C PHE A 155 -6.76 11.96 2.80
N PHE A 156 -5.55 11.90 2.25
CA PHE A 156 -4.70 13.08 2.09
C PHE A 156 -5.24 14.07 1.05
N SER A 157 -5.91 13.59 0.01
CA SER A 157 -6.60 14.45 -0.96
C SER A 157 -7.72 15.26 -0.32
N LEU A 158 -8.55 14.62 0.52
CA LEU A 158 -9.63 15.30 1.24
C LEU A 158 -9.10 16.35 2.23
N LEU A 159 -8.04 16.02 2.97
CA LEU A 159 -7.39 16.98 3.89
C LEU A 159 -6.75 18.16 3.15
N GLY A 160 -6.09 17.89 2.02
CA GLY A 160 -5.54 18.92 1.15
C GLY A 160 -6.63 19.85 0.62
N LEU A 161 -7.71 19.27 0.08
CA LEU A 161 -8.86 20.02 -0.44
C LEU A 161 -9.50 20.89 0.64
N ALA A 162 -9.76 20.33 1.82
CA ALA A 162 -10.34 21.08 2.94
C ALA A 162 -9.46 22.28 3.35
N SER A 163 -8.14 22.11 3.32
CA SER A 163 -7.18 23.18 3.63
C SER A 163 -7.22 24.30 2.59
N PHE A 164 -7.30 23.95 1.29
CA PHE A 164 -7.42 24.95 0.22
C PHE A 164 -8.77 25.67 0.25
N VAL A 165 -9.87 24.96 0.54
CA VAL A 165 -11.19 25.58 0.73
C VAL A 165 -11.16 26.57 1.89
N ALA A 166 -10.57 26.19 3.02
CA ALA A 166 -10.41 27.09 4.17
C ALA A 166 -9.57 28.33 3.81
N ALA A 167 -8.46 28.17 3.08
CA ALA A 167 -7.66 29.28 2.59
C ALA A 167 -8.45 30.21 1.66
N GLY A 168 -9.26 29.65 0.75
CA GLY A 168 -10.12 30.40 -0.16
C GLY A 168 -11.20 31.20 0.58
N VAL A 169 -11.86 30.60 1.57
CA VAL A 169 -12.84 31.29 2.43
C VAL A 169 -12.17 32.43 3.20
N MET A 170 -10.99 32.18 3.79
CA MET A 170 -10.25 33.22 4.51
C MET A 170 -9.82 34.36 3.57
N HIS A 171 -9.37 34.05 2.36
CA HIS A 171 -9.00 35.05 1.36
C HIS A 171 -10.20 35.93 0.99
N TRP A 172 -11.37 35.31 0.74
CA TRP A 172 -12.61 36.04 0.44
C TRP A 172 -13.04 36.94 1.60
N GLN A 173 -13.02 36.44 2.84
CA GLN A 173 -13.33 37.22 4.03
C GLN A 173 -12.38 38.42 4.21
N ASN A 174 -11.08 38.22 3.99
CA ASN A 174 -10.09 39.29 4.08
C ASN A 174 -10.35 40.39 3.04
N ARG A 175 -10.72 40.00 1.81
CA ARG A 175 -11.07 40.94 0.75
C ARG A 175 -12.32 41.76 1.09
N GLN A 176 -13.35 41.14 1.67
CA GLN A 176 -14.56 41.85 2.10
C GLN A 176 -14.28 42.86 3.22
N ARG A 177 -13.49 42.46 4.23
CA ARG A 177 -13.09 43.37 5.33
C ARG A 177 -12.30 44.57 4.82
N LYS A 178 -11.37 44.35 3.89
CA LYS A 178 -10.58 45.43 3.29
C LYS A 178 -11.46 46.44 2.54
N LYS A 179 -12.44 45.96 1.75
CA LYS A 179 -13.41 46.83 1.09
C LYS A 179 -14.25 47.64 2.08
N GLN A 180 -14.70 47.03 3.18
CA GLN A 180 -15.47 47.74 4.21
C GLN A 180 -14.65 48.83 4.91
N SER A 181 -13.36 48.58 5.20
CA SER A 181 -12.49 49.61 5.81
C SER A 181 -12.23 50.78 4.89
N GLU A 182 -12.12 50.55 3.56
CA GLU A 182 -11.92 51.61 2.56
C GLU A 182 -13.17 52.47 2.34
N ILE A 183 -14.37 51.93 2.56
CA ILE A 183 -15.66 52.66 2.43
C ILE A 183 -15.99 53.48 3.69
N SER A 184 -15.41 53.11 4.85
CA SER A 184 -15.70 53.75 6.15
C SER A 184 -14.72 54.89 6.48
N GLN A 185 -13.78 55.20 5.59
CA GLN A 185 -12.86 56.34 5.64
C GLN A 185 -13.34 57.45 4.70
#